data_AF-A0A242CY00-F1
#
_entry.id   AF-A0A242CY00-F1
#
_cell.length_a   1.000
_cell.length_b   1.000
_cell.length_c   1.000
_cell.angle_alpha   90.00
_cell.angle_beta   90.00
_cell.angle_gamma   90.00
#
_symmetry.space_group_name_H-M   'P 1'
#
loop_
_entity.id
_entity.type
_entity.pdbx_description
1 polymer ?
#
loop_
_entity_poly.entity_id
_entity_poly.type
_entity_poly.pdbx_seq_one_letter_code
_entity_poly.pdbx_strand_id
1 'polypeptide(L)'
;MDLDKYWDFSSKVNNLSNKISGYRKRKESLEKMDSISVLSKNGEFSFDRVDIGKTTALSINDSAVESFKVLAIKHFEDLIDRSEKELRELTKGMID
;
A
#
# COMPACT_ATOMS: atom_id res chain seq x y z
N MET A 1 -31.41 12.45 15.14
CA MET A 1 -30.19 12.11 14.37
C MET A 1 -30.54 12.22 12.90
N ASP A 2 -29.77 13.00 12.16
CA ASP A 2 -29.98 13.25 10.74
C ASP A 2 -29.50 12.03 9.94
N LEU A 3 -30.41 11.32 9.26
CA LEU A 3 -30.10 10.08 8.54
C LEU A 3 -29.08 10.31 7.43
N ASP A 4 -29.10 11.48 6.80
CA ASP A 4 -28.17 11.82 5.72
C ASP A 4 -26.73 11.97 6.24
N LYS A 5 -26.58 12.55 7.45
CA LYS A 5 -25.28 12.64 8.13
C LYS A 5 -24.72 11.29 8.53
N TYR A 6 -25.59 10.35 8.93
CA TYR A 6 -25.17 9.00 9.28
C TYR A 6 -24.72 8.20 8.07
N TRP A 7 -25.42 8.33 6.94
CA TRP A 7 -25.06 7.63 5.71
C TRP A 7 -23.72 8.13 5.14
N ASP A 8 -23.51 9.45 5.14
CA ASP A 8 -22.24 10.06 4.73
C ASP A 8 -21.08 9.64 5.64
N PHE A 9 -21.29 9.62 6.96
CA PHE A 9 -20.30 9.10 7.91
C PHE A 9 -19.96 7.63 7.65
N SER A 10 -20.97 6.76 7.56
CA SER A 10 -20.77 5.32 7.34
C SER A 10 -20.00 5.05 6.05
N SER A 11 -20.33 5.77 4.98
CA SER A 11 -19.60 5.73 3.70
C SER A 11 -18.13 6.11 3.85
N LYS A 12 -17.83 7.21 4.55
CA LYS A 12 -16.44 7.67 4.80
C LYS A 12 -15.64 6.65 5.62
N VAL A 13 -16.23 6.12 6.70
CA VAL A 13 -15.61 5.09 7.54
C VAL A 13 -15.31 3.82 6.74
N ASN A 14 -16.27 3.36 5.93
CA ASN A 14 -16.09 2.17 5.09
C ASN A 14 -14.98 2.39 4.05
N ASN A 15 -14.95 3.55 3.40
CA ASN A 15 -13.91 3.88 2.42
C ASN A 15 -12.51 3.92 3.03
N LEU A 16 -12.34 4.54 4.19
CA LEU A 16 -11.06 4.57 4.90
C LEU A 16 -10.63 3.18 5.38
N SER A 17 -11.57 2.39 5.91
CA SER A 17 -11.29 1.02 6.34
C SER A 17 -10.83 0.13 5.19
N ASN A 18 -11.45 0.28 4.01
CA ASN A 18 -11.04 -0.43 2.79
C ASN A 18 -9.65 0.00 2.31
N LYS A 19 -9.32 1.30 2.36
CA LYS A 19 -7.97 1.80 2.05
C LYS A 19 -6.91 1.21 2.98
N ILE A 20 -7.14 1.26 4.29
CA ILE A 20 -6.24 0.69 5.31
C ILE A 20 -6.00 -0.80 5.04
N SER A 21 -7.07 -1.56 4.81
CA SER A 21 -6.98 -2.99 4.48
C SER A 21 -6.16 -3.23 3.20
N GLY A 22 -6.38 -2.42 2.16
CA GLY A 22 -5.61 -2.47 0.92
C GLY A 22 -4.13 -2.18 1.12
N TYR A 23 -3.78 -1.16 1.90
CA TYR A 23 -2.39 -0.81 2.20
C TYR A 23 -1.68 -1.91 3.00
N ARG A 24 -2.35 -2.49 4.01
CA ARG A 24 -1.80 -3.62 4.79
C ARG A 24 -1.50 -4.82 3.91
N LYS A 25 -2.44 -5.21 3.03
CA LYS A 25 -2.22 -6.33 2.09
C LYS A 25 -1.04 -6.09 1.14
N ARG A 26 -0.88 -4.86 0.63
CA ARG A 26 0.25 -4.50 -0.25
C ARG A 26 1.58 -4.51 0.51
N LYS A 27 1.60 -3.97 1.74
CA LYS A 27 2.76 -4.03 2.64
C LYS A 27 3.17 -5.48 2.91
N GLU A 28 2.24 -6.33 3.34
CA GLU A 28 2.51 -7.76 3.60
C GLU A 28 2.99 -8.50 2.35
N SER A 29 2.43 -8.18 1.19
CA SER A 29 2.88 -8.75 -0.08
C SER A 29 4.32 -8.36 -0.41
N LEU A 30 4.71 -7.12 -0.13
CA LEU A 30 6.09 -6.67 -0.32
C LEU A 30 7.03 -7.32 0.70
N GLU A 31 6.65 -7.40 1.97
CA GLU A 31 7.44 -8.06 3.02
C GLU A 31 7.77 -9.52 2.65
N LYS A 32 6.79 -10.24 2.12
CA LYS A 32 6.90 -11.65 1.67
C LYS A 32 7.55 -11.83 0.29
N MET A 33 7.96 -10.77 -0.40
CA MET A 33 8.73 -10.90 -1.63
C MET A 33 10.18 -11.23 -1.29
N ASP A 34 10.58 -12.48 -1.53
CA ASP A 34 11.95 -12.98 -1.35
C ASP A 34 12.91 -12.47 -2.44
N SER A 35 12.39 -12.07 -3.60
CA SER A 35 13.16 -11.43 -4.68
C SER A 35 12.26 -10.56 -5.54
N ILE A 36 12.64 -9.31 -5.78
CA ILE A 36 11.97 -8.44 -6.76
C ILE A 36 12.76 -8.53 -8.07
N SER A 37 12.24 -9.28 -9.04
CA SER A 37 12.73 -9.20 -10.42
C SER A 37 12.16 -7.95 -11.08
N VAL A 38 12.99 -6.91 -11.22
CA VAL A 38 12.58 -5.70 -11.95
C VAL A 38 12.73 -5.95 -13.44
N LEU A 39 11.62 -5.98 -14.18
CA LEU A 39 11.65 -6.02 -15.63
C LEU A 39 11.73 -4.59 -16.17
N SER A 40 12.83 -4.27 -16.85
CA SER A 40 12.95 -3.06 -17.66
C SER A 40 12.61 -3.41 -19.11
N LYS A 41 11.42 -3.06 -19.58
CA LYS A 41 11.13 -2.97 -21.02
C LYS A 41 11.11 -1.48 -21.38
N ASN A 42 12.03 -1.07 -22.26
CA ASN A 42 12.04 0.26 -22.87
C ASN A 42 12.06 1.45 -21.90
N GLY A 43 12.70 1.31 -20.73
CA GLY A 43 12.77 2.40 -19.74
C GLY A 43 11.55 2.52 -18.83
N GLU A 44 10.56 1.65 -18.98
CA GLU A 44 9.47 1.48 -18.01
C GLU A 44 9.80 0.31 -17.07
N PHE A 45 9.75 0.58 -15.77
CA PHE A 45 9.94 -0.42 -14.72
C PHE A 45 8.58 -0.99 -14.34
N SER A 46 8.35 -2.28 -14.59
CA SER A 46 7.17 -2.99 -14.08
C SER A 46 7.57 -4.04 -13.04
N PHE A 47 6.80 -4.11 -11.95
CA PHE A 47 6.98 -5.08 -10.87
C PHE A 47 6.04 -6.27 -11.08
N ASP A 48 6.45 -7.23 -11.90
CA ASP A 48 5.75 -8.50 -12.05
C ASP A 48 6.42 -9.60 -11.22
N ARG A 49 5.62 -10.52 -10.68
CA ARG A 49 6.14 -11.81 -10.17
C ARG A 49 6.61 -12.62 -11.38
N VAL A 50 7.92 -12.74 -11.58
CA VAL A 50 8.47 -13.45 -12.74
C VAL A 50 8.95 -14.85 -12.36
N ASP A 51 8.39 -15.85 -13.04
CA ASP A 51 8.93 -17.20 -13.11
C ASP A 51 10.27 -17.19 -13.86
N ILE A 52 11.34 -17.67 -13.22
CA ILE A 52 12.74 -17.47 -13.61
C ILE A 52 13.09 -18.41 -14.78
N GLY A 53 12.60 -18.09 -15.97
CA GLY A 53 12.81 -18.90 -17.17
C GLY A 53 13.77 -18.30 -18.17
N LYS A 54 13.57 -17.04 -18.61
CA LYS A 54 14.29 -16.43 -19.74
C LYS A 54 14.22 -14.90 -19.75
N THR A 55 14.62 -14.24 -18.67
CA THR A 55 14.67 -12.77 -18.62
C THR A 55 16.11 -12.32 -18.47
N THR A 56 16.55 -11.49 -19.42
CA THR A 56 17.83 -10.78 -19.35
C THR A 56 17.75 -9.85 -18.15
N ALA A 57 18.21 -10.34 -16.99
CA ALA A 57 18.27 -9.56 -15.77
C ALA A 57 19.23 -8.39 -16.00
N LEU A 58 18.69 -7.21 -16.27
CA LEU A 58 19.39 -5.98 -15.91
C LEU A 58 19.53 -6.09 -14.38
N SER A 59 20.72 -6.48 -13.93
CA SER A 59 21.03 -6.61 -12.51
C SER A 59 21.04 -5.22 -11.90
N ILE A 60 19.86 -4.72 -11.55
CA ILE A 60 19.76 -3.66 -10.56
C ILE A 60 20.40 -4.25 -9.31
N ASN A 61 21.38 -3.55 -8.74
CA ASN A 61 22.10 -3.98 -7.54
C ASN A 61 21.07 -4.44 -6.50
N ASP A 62 21.20 -5.65 -5.96
CA ASP A 62 20.29 -6.23 -4.97
C ASP A 62 20.07 -5.26 -3.79
N SER A 63 21.09 -4.44 -3.47
CA SER A 63 21.02 -3.37 -2.47
C SER A 63 20.04 -2.24 -2.82
N ALA A 64 19.92 -1.86 -4.10
CA ALA A 64 18.97 -0.85 -4.56
C ALA A 64 17.53 -1.39 -4.57
N VAL A 65 17.36 -2.66 -4.90
CA VAL A 65 16.07 -3.36 -4.81
C VAL A 65 15.58 -3.46 -3.37
N GLU A 66 16.47 -3.85 -2.45
CA GLU A 66 16.16 -3.91 -1.03
C GLU A 66 15.86 -2.51 -0.46
N SER A 67 16.64 -1.50 -0.86
CA SER A 67 16.38 -0.11 -0.46
C SER A 67 15.01 0.39 -0.95
N PHE A 68 14.62 0.05 -2.17
CA PHE A 68 13.30 0.38 -2.70
C PHE A 68 12.19 -0.33 -1.93
N LYS A 69 12.38 -1.62 -1.59
CA LYS A 69 11.45 -2.39 -0.76
C LYS A 69 11.23 -1.74 0.60
N VAL A 70 12.31 -1.37 1.29
CA VAL A 70 12.25 -0.67 2.59
C VAL A 70 11.48 0.65 2.48
N LEU A 71 11.78 1.46 1.45
CA LEU A 71 11.08 2.73 1.22
C LEU A 71 9.58 2.53 0.94
N ALA A 72 9.24 1.53 0.12
CA ALA A 72 7.86 1.22 -0.22
C ALA A 72 7.07 0.72 1.01
N ILE A 73 7.67 -0.13 1.84
CA ILE A 73 7.08 -0.60 3.11
C ILE A 73 6.80 0.58 4.03
N LYS A 74 7.80 1.45 4.24
CA LYS A 74 7.66 2.66 5.06
C LYS A 74 6.55 3.58 4.54
N HIS A 75 6.47 3.75 3.23
CA HIS A 75 5.38 4.53 2.61
C HIS A 75 4.00 3.97 2.92
N PHE A 76 3.83 2.64 2.90
CA PHE A 76 2.56 2.02 3.28
C PHE A 76 2.26 2.17 4.78
N GLU A 77 3.26 2.11 5.65
CA GLU A 77 3.10 2.41 7.08
C GLU A 77 2.59 3.84 7.29
N ASP A 78 3.22 4.82 6.65
CA ASP A 78 2.80 6.24 6.73
C ASP A 78 1.37 6.46 6.19
N LEU A 79 0.94 5.70 5.18
CA LEU A 79 -0.42 5.76 4.65
C LEU A 79 -1.44 5.14 5.61
N ILE A 80 -1.09 4.01 6.23
CA ILE A 80 -1.93 3.33 7.22
C ILE A 80 -2.13 4.24 8.43
N ASP A 81 -1.06 4.77 9.00
CA ASP A 81 -1.11 5.62 10.19
C ASP A 81 -1.96 6.88 9.98
N ARG A 82 -1.79 7.55 8.83
CA ARG A 82 -2.60 8.71 8.47
C ARG A 82 -4.08 8.34 8.32
N SER A 83 -4.38 7.24 7.65
CA SER A 83 -5.76 6.79 7.44
C SER A 83 -6.43 6.37 8.75
N GLU A 84 -5.69 5.73 9.67
CA GLU A 84 -6.18 5.40 11.01
C GLU A 84 -6.41 6.64 11.86
N LYS A 85 -5.54 7.64 11.76
CA LYS A 85 -5.73 8.92 12.44
C LYS A 85 -7.00 9.62 11.97
N GLU A 86 -7.22 9.70 10.65
CA GLU A 86 -8.43 10.27 10.06
C GLU A 86 -9.69 9.51 10.52
N LEU A 87 -9.63 8.17 10.58
CA LEU A 87 -10.73 7.35 11.07
C LEU A 87 -11.08 7.65 12.54
N ARG A 88 -10.06 7.87 13.39
CA ARG A 88 -10.25 8.26 14.80
C ARG A 88 -10.83 9.67 14.94
N GLU A 89 -10.43 10.61 14.09
CA GLU A 89 -10.96 11.98 14.09
C GLU A 89 -12.43 12.01 13.65
N LEU A 90 -12.78 11.26 12.59
CA LEU A 90 -14.16 11.11 12.13
C LEU A 90 -15.07 10.51 13.21
N THR A 91 -14.60 9.48 13.91
CA THR A 91 -15.38 8.83 14.98
C THR A 91 -15.56 9.71 16.21
N LYS A 92 -14.57 10.53 16.58
CA LYS A 92 -14.71 11.51 17.68
C LYS A 92 -15.78 12.56 17.37
N GLY A 93 -15.78 13.11 16.16
CA GLY A 93 -16.78 14.12 15.74
C GLY A 93 -18.22 13.62 15.65
N MET A 94 -18.48 12.33 15.88
CA MET A 94 -19.81 11.74 16.01
C MET A 94 -20.26 11.52 17.46
N ILE A 95 -19.32 11.46 18.41
CA ILE A 95 -19.59 11.21 19.83
C ILE A 95 -19.83 12.53 20.58
N ASP A 96 -19.24 13.63 20.09
CA ASP A 96 -19.53 15.01 20.53
C ASP A 96 -20.86 15.54 19.97
#